data_AF-A0A8H3G6Y4-F1
#
_entry.id   AF-A0A8H3G6Y4-F1
#
_cell.length_a   1.000
_cell.length_b   1.000
_cell.length_c   1.000
_cell.angle_alpha   90.00
_cell.angle_beta   90.00
_cell.angle_gamma   90.00
#
_symmetry.space_group_name_H-M   'P 1'
#
loop_
_entity.id
_entity.type
_entity.pdbx_description
1 polymer ?
#
loop_
_entity_poly.entity_id
_entity_poly.type
_entity_poly.pdbx_seq_one_letter_code
_entity_poly.pdbx_strand_id
1 'polypeptide(L)'
;MSSSRSVASKAHHSRSVNISTLPRPHSSIPYITTNFPMRFTTLLRTLTLSNITALAFRNPTAFHRLPQLQLPSALANRTALLRSMPSVPLLGSLFSTFGGTAKKEDMTDYPVKKSDGEWQAVLSPEQFRVIREKGTEAPYTGEYDKHMPSEGTYQCAACSAPLYRATHKFKSGCGWPAYFDSIPGAVTRHTDSTFGMSRTEITCAACGGHLGHVFKGEGYPTPTDERHCVNSVSLRFTGE
;
A
#
# COMPACT_ATOMS: atom_id res chain seq x y z
N MET A 1 48.94 16.88 56.73
CA MET A 1 47.85 17.59 57.44
C MET A 1 46.54 17.24 56.74
N SER A 2 45.81 16.31 57.36
CA SER A 2 44.49 15.84 56.93
C SER A 2 43.49 16.99 56.95
N SER A 3 42.67 17.12 55.91
CA SER A 3 41.46 17.95 55.98
C SER A 3 40.31 17.22 55.32
N SER A 4 39.69 16.38 56.14
CA SER A 4 38.40 15.72 55.96
C SER A 4 37.28 16.77 55.97
N ARG A 5 36.43 16.81 54.94
CA ARG A 5 35.07 17.40 54.97
C ARG A 5 34.19 16.55 54.07
N SER A 6 33.45 15.61 54.65
CA SER A 6 32.05 15.75 55.14
C SER A 6 31.03 15.52 54.01
N VAL A 7 30.63 14.25 53.89
CA VAL A 7 29.49 13.78 53.09
C VAL A 7 28.21 14.29 53.74
N ALA A 8 27.49 15.18 53.07
CA ALA A 8 26.18 15.65 53.50
C ALA A 8 25.08 14.72 52.96
N SER A 9 24.47 13.97 53.88
CA SER A 9 23.28 13.14 53.66
C SER A 9 22.08 14.01 53.29
N LYS A 10 21.49 13.80 52.10
CA LYS A 10 20.19 14.39 51.72
C LYS A 10 19.07 13.56 52.36
N ALA A 11 18.47 14.11 53.40
CA ALA A 11 17.25 13.59 54.02
C ALA A 11 16.05 13.75 53.06
N HIS A 12 15.37 12.65 52.77
CA HIS A 12 14.06 12.62 52.11
C HIS A 12 13.00 13.24 53.02
N HIS A 13 12.39 14.34 52.58
CA HIS A 13 11.27 14.97 53.27
C HIS A 13 9.95 14.46 52.65
N SER A 14 9.38 13.42 53.26
CA SER A 14 8.04 12.91 52.94
C SER A 14 6.99 13.91 53.45
N ARG A 15 6.46 14.76 52.57
CA ARG A 15 5.28 15.59 52.88
C ARG A 15 4.02 14.78 52.61
N SER A 16 3.44 14.27 53.69
CA SER A 16 2.06 13.79 53.78
C SER A 16 1.08 14.95 53.54
N VAL A 17 0.37 14.93 52.42
CA VAL A 17 -0.74 15.86 52.15
C VAL A 17 -2.01 15.26 52.73
N ASN A 18 -2.57 15.96 53.70
CA ASN A 18 -3.75 15.59 54.45
C ASN A 18 -5.01 15.90 53.60
N ILE A 19 -5.71 14.86 53.15
CA ILE A 19 -7.01 14.96 52.46
C ILE A 19 -8.09 15.07 53.53
N SER A 20 -8.56 16.28 53.82
CA SER A 20 -9.81 16.50 54.56
C SER A 20 -10.10 18.00 54.66
N THR A 21 -10.85 18.56 53.71
CA THR A 21 -11.95 19.54 53.93
C THR A 21 -12.49 20.08 52.59
N LEU A 22 -13.77 19.78 52.34
CA LEU A 22 -14.60 20.26 51.22
C LEU A 22 -15.03 21.74 51.43
N PRO A 23 -15.56 22.44 50.41
CA PRO A 23 -17.02 22.38 50.19
C PRO A 23 -17.44 22.21 48.71
N ARG A 24 -18.58 21.53 48.53
CA ARG A 24 -19.28 21.31 47.26
C ARG A 24 -20.16 22.54 46.93
N PRO A 25 -20.25 22.98 45.67
CA PRO A 25 -21.39 23.77 45.22
C PRO A 25 -22.50 22.86 44.65
N HIS A 26 -23.65 22.91 45.31
CA HIS A 26 -24.95 22.48 44.80
C HIS A 26 -25.48 23.51 43.79
N SER A 27 -25.96 23.04 42.62
CA SER A 27 -27.13 23.57 41.90
C SER A 27 -27.21 22.91 40.51
N SER A 28 -27.97 21.82 40.34
CA SER A 28 -29.37 21.83 39.88
C SER A 28 -29.59 22.62 38.58
N ILE A 29 -29.30 21.98 37.44
CA ILE A 29 -29.78 22.41 36.12
C ILE A 29 -30.95 21.46 35.74
N PRO A 30 -32.15 21.99 35.44
CA PRO A 30 -33.30 21.18 35.09
C PRO A 30 -33.18 20.59 33.68
N TYR A 31 -33.41 19.29 33.58
CA TYR A 31 -33.72 18.60 32.33
C TYR A 31 -35.00 19.20 31.73
N ILE A 32 -34.89 19.86 30.59
CA ILE A 32 -36.04 20.22 29.77
C ILE A 32 -36.50 18.95 29.04
N THR A 33 -37.45 18.26 29.65
CA THR A 33 -38.28 17.24 29.02
C THR A 33 -39.35 17.93 28.17
N THR A 34 -39.11 18.10 26.88
CA THR A 34 -40.18 18.41 25.92
C THR A 34 -40.79 17.10 25.43
N ASN A 35 -41.91 16.75 26.06
CA ASN A 35 -42.90 15.80 25.54
C ASN A 35 -43.40 16.29 24.18
N PHE A 36 -42.94 15.68 23.09
CA PHE A 36 -43.62 15.77 21.80
C PHE A 36 -44.66 14.64 21.71
N PRO A 37 -45.93 14.95 21.41
CA PRO A 37 -46.98 13.95 21.31
C PRO A 37 -46.80 13.08 20.07
N MET A 38 -46.96 11.77 20.27
CA MET A 38 -47.22 10.77 19.25
C MET A 38 -48.27 11.24 18.23
N ARG A 39 -47.91 11.18 16.94
CA ARG A 39 -48.88 10.95 15.86
C ARG A 39 -48.38 9.84 14.95
N PHE A 40 -48.95 8.66 15.17
CA PHE A 40 -49.08 7.60 14.19
C PHE A 40 -49.74 8.15 12.92
N THR A 41 -49.07 8.04 11.78
CA THR A 41 -49.75 7.93 10.49
C THR A 41 -49.09 6.82 9.69
N THR A 42 -49.71 5.65 9.79
CA THR A 42 -49.56 4.51 8.90
C THR A 42 -49.94 4.95 7.49
N LEU A 43 -48.99 5.01 6.56
CA LEU A 43 -49.28 5.09 5.13
C LEU A 43 -48.82 3.82 4.45
N LEU A 44 -49.71 2.81 4.54
CA LEU A 44 -49.77 1.68 3.63
C LEU A 44 -49.91 2.24 2.21
N ARG A 45 -48.88 2.09 1.38
CA ARG A 45 -49.06 2.21 -0.07
C ARG A 45 -49.21 0.81 -0.64
N THR A 46 -50.45 0.51 -0.95
CA THR A 46 -50.97 -0.71 -1.56
C THR A 46 -50.35 -0.97 -2.94
N LEU A 47 -50.14 -2.26 -3.18
CA LEU A 47 -49.88 -2.96 -4.44
C LEU A 47 -50.63 -2.39 -5.65
N THR A 48 -49.94 -2.30 -6.78
CA THR A 48 -50.52 -2.67 -8.09
C THR A 48 -49.54 -3.55 -8.85
N LEU A 49 -49.80 -4.85 -8.79
CA LEU A 49 -49.39 -5.84 -9.79
C LEU A 49 -50.16 -5.62 -11.09
N SER A 50 -49.66 -6.23 -12.18
CA SER A 50 -50.22 -6.36 -13.53
C SER A 50 -49.91 -5.19 -14.48
N ASN A 51 -49.39 -5.39 -15.69
CA ASN A 51 -49.76 -6.43 -16.65
C ASN A 51 -48.59 -7.07 -17.40
N ILE A 52 -48.75 -8.38 -17.56
CA ILE A 52 -48.14 -9.28 -18.51
C ILE A 52 -48.59 -8.86 -19.92
N THR A 53 -47.66 -8.83 -20.87
CA THR A 53 -48.01 -9.04 -22.28
C THR A 53 -47.03 -10.04 -22.86
N ALA A 54 -47.47 -11.29 -22.85
CA ALA A 54 -46.87 -12.38 -23.59
C ALA A 54 -47.43 -12.35 -25.02
N LEU A 55 -46.55 -12.22 -26.01
CA LEU A 55 -46.74 -12.66 -27.40
C LEU A 55 -45.38 -13.24 -27.82
N ALA A 56 -45.16 -14.54 -27.67
CA ALA A 56 -45.53 -15.59 -28.63
C ALA A 56 -44.71 -15.54 -29.93
N PHE A 57 -43.67 -16.37 -29.94
CA PHE A 57 -43.13 -17.18 -31.03
C PHE A 57 -43.32 -16.74 -32.49
N ARG A 58 -42.18 -16.56 -33.19
CA ARG A 58 -41.90 -17.22 -34.48
C ARG A 58 -40.38 -17.34 -34.72
N ASN A 59 -39.93 -18.57 -34.91
CA ASN A 59 -38.64 -19.00 -35.48
C ASN A 59 -38.49 -18.56 -36.97
N PRO A 60 -37.45 -19.01 -37.70
CA PRO A 60 -36.03 -18.67 -37.65
C PRO A 60 -35.59 -18.12 -39.03
N THR A 61 -34.29 -18.12 -39.33
CA THR A 61 -33.65 -17.85 -40.64
C THR A 61 -33.33 -16.40 -41.00
N ALA A 62 -32.10 -15.99 -40.70
CA ALA A 62 -31.35 -15.04 -41.52
C ALA A 62 -29.85 -15.20 -41.18
N PHE A 63 -29.23 -16.18 -41.85
CA PHE A 63 -27.77 -16.26 -41.95
C PHE A 63 -27.28 -15.01 -42.69
N HIS A 64 -26.78 -14.01 -41.97
CA HIS A 64 -26.00 -12.95 -42.57
C HIS A 64 -24.53 -13.35 -42.61
N ARG A 65 -24.13 -13.65 -43.84
CA ARG A 65 -22.81 -14.02 -44.34
C ARG A 65 -21.82 -12.86 -44.09
N LEU A 66 -20.79 -13.11 -43.29
CA LEU A 66 -19.62 -12.24 -43.19
C LEU A 66 -18.86 -12.25 -44.54
N PRO A 67 -18.34 -11.10 -45.02
CA PRO A 67 -17.45 -11.08 -46.17
C PRO A 67 -16.09 -11.67 -45.78
N GLN A 68 -15.76 -12.77 -46.45
CA GLN A 68 -14.53 -13.53 -46.32
C GLN A 68 -13.43 -12.78 -47.09
N LEU A 69 -12.51 -12.12 -46.38
CA LEU A 69 -11.29 -11.58 -46.97
C LEU A 69 -10.38 -12.76 -47.37
N GLN A 70 -10.25 -12.97 -48.67
CA GLN A 70 -9.38 -13.97 -49.28
C GLN A 70 -7.93 -13.46 -49.29
N LEU A 71 -7.01 -14.22 -48.70
CA LEU A 71 -5.58 -14.13 -49.01
C LEU A 71 -5.27 -15.07 -50.19
N PRO A 72 -4.51 -14.64 -51.22
CA PRO A 72 -4.12 -15.51 -52.30
C PRO A 72 -3.01 -16.47 -51.90
N SER A 73 -3.25 -17.74 -52.20
CA SER A 73 -2.29 -18.84 -52.24
C SER A 73 -1.38 -18.72 -53.46
N ALA A 74 -0.07 -18.63 -53.24
CA ALA A 74 0.96 -18.89 -54.25
C ALA A 74 1.86 -20.05 -53.77
N LEU A 75 1.63 -21.21 -54.40
CA LEU A 75 2.61 -22.12 -55.03
C LEU A 75 4.10 -21.73 -54.85
N ALA A 76 5.08 -22.61 -54.69
CA ALA A 76 5.18 -24.05 -54.74
C ALA A 76 6.63 -24.43 -54.37
N ASN A 77 6.85 -25.71 -54.05
CA ASN A 77 8.08 -26.47 -54.26
C ASN A 77 9.42 -25.85 -53.82
N ARG A 78 9.96 -26.34 -52.70
CA ARG A 78 11.38 -26.75 -52.67
C ARG A 78 11.57 -28.08 -51.93
N THR A 79 12.06 -29.01 -52.73
CA THR A 79 12.49 -30.38 -52.47
C THR A 79 13.52 -30.50 -51.35
N ALA A 80 13.42 -31.61 -50.62
CA ALA A 80 14.40 -32.13 -49.68
C ALA A 80 15.81 -32.25 -50.27
N LEU A 81 16.81 -31.86 -49.47
CA LEU A 81 18.18 -32.36 -49.60
C LEU A 81 18.71 -32.70 -48.21
N LEU A 82 18.74 -34.01 -47.92
CA LEU A 82 19.55 -34.59 -46.85
C LEU A 82 21.03 -34.42 -47.22
N ARG A 83 21.84 -33.87 -46.32
CA ARG A 83 23.29 -34.00 -46.40
C ARG A 83 23.90 -34.24 -45.02
N SER A 84 24.18 -35.52 -44.78
CA SER A 84 25.38 -36.10 -44.15
C SER A 84 26.18 -35.23 -43.17
N MET A 85 26.28 -35.72 -41.93
CA MET A 85 27.28 -35.33 -40.92
C MET A 85 28.73 -35.60 -41.40
N PRO A 86 29.70 -34.98 -40.72
CA PRO A 86 30.84 -35.74 -40.23
C PRO A 86 31.06 -35.58 -38.73
N SER A 87 31.41 -36.71 -38.12
CA SER A 87 31.89 -36.90 -36.75
C SER A 87 33.22 -36.18 -36.49
N VAL A 88 33.31 -35.43 -35.40
CA VAL A 88 34.59 -35.04 -34.77
C VAL A 88 34.55 -35.50 -33.30
N PRO A 89 35.54 -36.30 -32.84
CA PRO A 89 35.58 -36.84 -31.50
C PRO A 89 36.26 -35.89 -30.50
N LEU A 90 35.80 -35.98 -29.25
CA LEU A 90 36.59 -35.95 -28.01
C LEU A 90 37.64 -34.83 -27.82
N LEU A 91 37.30 -33.84 -26.99
CA LEU A 91 38.21 -33.30 -25.96
C LEU A 91 37.39 -32.66 -24.85
N GLY A 92 37.48 -33.25 -23.66
CA GLY A 92 36.86 -32.76 -22.44
C GLY A 92 37.53 -31.48 -21.92
N SER A 93 37.03 -31.06 -20.75
CA SER A 93 37.36 -29.82 -20.06
C SER A 93 36.52 -28.63 -20.51
N LEU A 94 35.38 -28.44 -19.83
CA LEU A 94 35.10 -27.25 -19.03
C LEU A 94 33.61 -27.33 -18.62
N PHE A 95 33.31 -28.17 -17.62
CA PHE A 95 32.18 -27.90 -16.75
C PHE A 95 32.53 -26.62 -15.97
N SER A 96 32.43 -25.47 -16.65
CA SER A 96 32.41 -24.18 -16.00
C SER A 96 31.08 -24.11 -15.26
N THR A 97 31.19 -24.44 -13.98
CA THR A 97 30.29 -24.05 -12.91
C THR A 97 29.93 -22.58 -13.05
N PHE A 98 28.91 -22.24 -13.84
CA PHE A 98 28.19 -20.97 -13.71
C PHE A 98 27.22 -21.06 -12.54
N GLY A 99 27.74 -21.45 -11.38
CA GLY A 99 27.17 -21.16 -10.08
C GLY A 99 27.59 -19.76 -9.68
N GLY A 100 27.22 -18.77 -10.50
CA GLY A 100 27.33 -17.37 -10.14
C GLY A 100 26.37 -17.11 -8.99
N THR A 101 26.87 -17.23 -7.76
CA THR A 101 26.18 -16.68 -6.60
C THR A 101 26.20 -15.17 -6.76
N ALA A 102 25.17 -14.62 -7.39
CA ALA A 102 24.87 -13.22 -7.35
C ALA A 102 24.56 -12.87 -5.88
N LYS A 103 25.58 -12.47 -5.13
CA LYS A 103 25.43 -11.84 -3.83
C LYS A 103 24.70 -10.51 -4.03
N LYS A 104 23.39 -10.52 -3.84
CA LYS A 104 22.60 -9.31 -3.61
C LYS A 104 22.78 -8.91 -2.14
N GLU A 105 23.91 -8.29 -1.84
CA GLU A 105 24.13 -7.63 -0.55
C GLU A 105 23.54 -6.22 -0.61
N ASP A 106 22.33 -6.08 -0.12
CA ASP A 106 21.96 -4.93 0.69
C ASP A 106 21.05 -5.44 1.80
N MET A 107 21.67 -5.75 2.93
CA MET A 107 20.95 -6.22 4.11
C MET A 107 21.22 -5.25 5.25
N THR A 108 20.67 -4.04 5.12
CA THR A 108 20.13 -3.37 6.31
C THR A 108 19.33 -4.41 7.10
N ASP A 109 19.64 -4.54 8.38
CA ASP A 109 19.06 -5.53 9.26
C ASP A 109 17.59 -5.17 9.54
N TYR A 110 16.69 -5.66 8.70
CA TYR A 110 15.25 -5.46 8.87
C TYR A 110 14.68 -6.48 9.87
N PRO A 111 13.74 -6.08 10.75
CA PRO A 111 13.07 -6.98 11.67
C PRO A 111 12.37 -8.18 10.98
N VAL A 112 11.81 -7.97 9.79
CA VAL A 112 11.13 -9.01 9.01
C VAL A 112 12.03 -9.46 7.87
N LYS A 113 12.52 -10.70 7.97
CA LYS A 113 13.37 -11.33 6.96
C LYS A 113 12.64 -12.49 6.30
N LYS A 114 12.51 -12.42 4.98
CA LYS A 114 12.04 -13.51 4.13
C LYS A 114 12.83 -13.48 2.82
N SER A 115 13.03 -14.65 2.24
CA SER A 115 13.60 -14.81 0.91
C SER A 115 12.66 -14.26 -0.18
N ASP A 116 13.20 -13.96 -1.35
CA ASP A 116 12.38 -13.49 -2.48
C ASP A 116 11.35 -14.54 -2.92
N GLY A 117 11.65 -15.85 -2.80
CA GLY A 117 10.69 -16.93 -3.07
C GLY A 117 9.52 -16.96 -2.07
N GLU A 118 9.78 -16.73 -0.79
CA GLU A 118 8.71 -16.61 0.22
C GLU A 118 7.87 -15.35 -0.01
N TRP A 119 8.49 -14.25 -0.46
CA TRP A 119 7.76 -13.04 -0.82
C TRP A 119 6.87 -13.24 -2.04
N GLN A 120 7.34 -13.92 -3.08
CA GLN A 120 6.53 -14.26 -4.26
C GLN A 120 5.34 -15.15 -3.93
N ALA A 121 5.43 -15.97 -2.87
CA ALA A 121 4.32 -16.82 -2.43
C ALA A 121 3.22 -16.05 -1.67
N VAL A 122 3.55 -14.91 -1.03
CA VAL A 122 2.59 -14.13 -0.23
C VAL A 122 2.12 -12.85 -0.90
N LEU A 123 2.92 -12.28 -1.81
CA LEU A 123 2.60 -11.05 -2.54
C LEU A 123 1.99 -11.39 -3.89
N SER A 124 1.09 -10.53 -4.37
CA SER A 124 0.69 -10.58 -5.78
C SER A 124 1.89 -10.24 -6.69
N PRO A 125 1.87 -10.65 -7.97
CA PRO A 125 2.96 -10.31 -8.90
C PRO A 125 3.25 -8.81 -8.99
N GLU A 126 2.20 -7.99 -8.96
CA GLU A 126 2.33 -6.53 -9.00
C GLU A 126 2.90 -5.96 -7.69
N GLN A 127 2.45 -6.48 -6.54
CA GLN A 127 3.02 -6.12 -5.25
C GLN A 127 4.50 -6.51 -5.17
N PHE A 128 4.88 -7.69 -5.66
CA PHE A 128 6.27 -8.11 -5.67
C PHE A 128 7.12 -7.18 -6.55
N ARG A 129 6.66 -6.88 -7.78
CA ARG A 129 7.32 -5.94 -8.71
C ARG A 129 7.55 -4.57 -8.07
N VAL A 130 6.53 -4.00 -7.42
CA VAL A 130 6.67 -2.66 -6.82
C VAL A 130 7.48 -2.70 -5.53
N ILE A 131 7.15 -3.60 -4.59
CA ILE A 131 7.74 -3.61 -3.23
C ILE A 131 9.17 -4.17 -3.22
N ARG A 132 9.49 -5.17 -4.06
CA ARG A 132 10.77 -5.88 -4.02
C ARG A 132 11.69 -5.54 -5.19
N GLU A 133 11.12 -5.25 -6.36
CA GLU A 133 11.90 -4.85 -7.55
C GLU A 133 11.95 -3.33 -7.75
N LYS A 134 11.47 -2.55 -6.76
CA LYS A 134 11.43 -1.08 -6.77
C LYS A 134 10.70 -0.51 -8.00
N GLY A 135 9.69 -1.22 -8.48
CA GLY A 135 8.81 -0.75 -9.53
C GLY A 135 7.94 0.42 -9.07
N THR A 136 7.19 0.99 -10.01
CA THR A 136 6.18 2.02 -9.73
C THR A 136 4.88 1.65 -10.43
N GLU A 137 3.75 1.83 -9.76
CA GLU A 137 2.42 1.64 -10.35
C GLU A 137 2.09 2.80 -11.32
N ALA A 138 1.18 2.59 -12.26
CA ALA A 138 0.74 3.65 -13.14
C ALA A 138 0.04 4.78 -12.35
N PRO A 139 0.19 6.06 -12.75
CA PRO A 139 -0.48 7.15 -12.05
C PRO A 139 -2.00 7.03 -12.18
N TYR A 140 -2.72 7.42 -11.11
CA TYR A 140 -4.18 7.44 -10.97
C TYR A 140 -4.88 6.09 -10.99
N THR A 141 -4.13 4.97 -11.00
CA THR A 141 -4.72 3.62 -11.01
C THR A 141 -4.83 2.98 -9.64
N GLY A 142 -4.09 3.48 -8.64
CA GLY A 142 -4.03 2.91 -7.30
C GLY A 142 -5.36 3.02 -6.53
N GLU A 143 -5.73 1.96 -5.81
CA GLU A 143 -6.93 1.89 -4.96
C GLU A 143 -7.01 3.07 -3.97
N TYR A 144 -5.87 3.44 -3.38
CA TYR A 144 -5.78 4.43 -2.31
C TYR A 144 -5.49 5.85 -2.80
N ASP A 145 -5.34 6.09 -4.11
CA ASP A 145 -5.12 7.44 -4.64
C ASP A 145 -6.27 8.38 -4.23
N LYS A 146 -7.51 7.98 -4.52
CA LYS A 146 -8.74 8.74 -4.21
C LYS A 146 -9.36 8.40 -2.85
N HIS A 147 -8.86 7.38 -2.16
CA HIS A 147 -9.38 6.96 -0.86
C HIS A 147 -8.99 7.96 0.23
N MET A 148 -9.95 8.64 0.86
CA MET A 148 -9.72 9.66 1.90
C MET A 148 -10.61 9.41 3.13
N PRO A 149 -10.32 8.37 3.92
CA PRO A 149 -11.05 8.10 5.16
C PRO A 149 -10.70 9.15 6.23
N SER A 150 -11.61 9.37 7.19
CA SER A 150 -11.36 10.28 8.33
C SER A 150 -10.41 9.66 9.35
N GLU A 151 -10.48 8.34 9.55
CA GLU A 151 -9.74 7.58 10.55
C GLU A 151 -9.26 6.24 9.95
N GLY A 152 -8.33 5.57 10.63
CA GLY A 152 -7.71 4.34 10.15
C GLY A 152 -6.21 4.46 9.86
N THR A 153 -5.62 3.32 9.53
CA THR A 153 -4.17 3.18 9.33
C THR A 153 -3.85 2.47 8.02
N TYR A 154 -2.92 3.04 7.26
CA TYR A 154 -2.29 2.39 6.12
C TYR A 154 -1.07 1.61 6.59
N GLN A 155 -1.07 0.32 6.32
CA GLN A 155 -0.04 -0.64 6.67
C GLN A 155 0.73 -1.06 5.42
N CYS A 156 1.95 -1.57 5.60
CA CYS A 156 2.73 -2.17 4.53
C CYS A 156 2.01 -3.42 3.99
N ALA A 157 1.79 -3.48 2.68
CA ALA A 157 1.15 -4.65 2.05
C ALA A 157 1.94 -5.96 2.24
N ALA A 158 3.26 -5.88 2.42
CA ALA A 158 4.12 -7.06 2.59
C ALA A 158 4.17 -7.57 4.05
N CYS A 159 4.48 -6.69 5.01
CA CYS A 159 4.70 -7.11 6.41
C CYS A 159 3.60 -6.66 7.38
N SER A 160 2.59 -5.94 6.92
CA SER A 160 1.50 -5.37 7.74
C SER A 160 1.95 -4.38 8.83
N ALA A 161 3.20 -3.89 8.78
CA ALA A 161 3.65 -2.85 9.70
C ALA A 161 2.89 -1.53 9.44
N PRO A 162 2.47 -0.78 10.47
CA PRO A 162 1.75 0.48 10.30
C PRO A 162 2.70 1.56 9.74
N LEU A 163 2.29 2.24 8.67
CA LEU A 163 3.12 3.23 7.95
C LEU A 163 2.57 4.65 8.07
N TYR A 164 1.29 4.84 7.81
CA TYR A 164 0.66 6.16 7.74
C TYR A 164 -0.72 6.16 8.40
N ARG A 165 -1.09 7.27 9.02
CA ARG A 165 -2.46 7.49 9.52
C ARG A 165 -3.33 8.11 8.44
N ALA A 166 -4.62 7.82 8.45
CA ALA A 166 -5.59 8.46 7.56
C ALA A 166 -5.54 9.99 7.63
N THR A 167 -5.39 10.55 8.83
CA THR A 167 -5.27 11.99 9.09
C THR A 167 -4.05 12.64 8.45
N HIS A 168 -3.03 11.85 8.08
CA HIS A 168 -1.82 12.35 7.44
C HIS A 168 -1.94 12.44 5.90
N LYS A 169 -3.01 11.86 5.34
CA LYS A 169 -3.25 11.84 3.90
C LYS A 169 -3.77 13.20 3.42
N PHE A 170 -3.29 13.65 2.28
CA PHE A 170 -3.75 14.89 1.66
C PHE A 170 -3.81 14.79 0.14
N LYS A 171 -4.51 15.74 -0.50
CA LYS A 171 -4.66 15.77 -1.96
C LYS A 171 -3.51 16.56 -2.59
N SER A 172 -2.46 15.86 -3.03
CA SER A 172 -1.32 16.45 -3.75
C SER A 172 -1.58 16.65 -5.24
N GLY A 173 -2.41 15.80 -5.86
CA GLY A 173 -2.60 15.74 -7.31
C GLY A 173 -1.48 15.02 -8.07
N CYS A 174 -0.57 14.32 -7.40
CA CYS A 174 0.58 13.67 -8.06
C CYS A 174 0.24 12.36 -8.78
N GLY A 175 -0.97 11.81 -8.60
CA GLY A 175 -1.41 10.54 -9.20
C GLY A 175 -1.13 9.29 -8.37
N TRP A 176 -0.66 9.47 -7.13
CA TRP A 176 -0.45 8.41 -6.15
C TRP A 176 -0.91 8.92 -4.78
N PRO A 177 -1.26 8.04 -3.83
CA PRO A 177 -1.57 8.47 -2.47
C PRO A 177 -0.41 9.26 -1.86
N ALA A 178 -0.74 10.43 -1.30
CA ALA A 178 0.21 11.35 -0.72
C ALA A 178 -0.04 11.57 0.77
N TYR A 179 1.04 11.52 1.55
CA TYR A 179 1.02 11.74 3.00
C TYR A 179 2.04 12.81 3.38
N PHE A 180 1.72 13.64 4.37
CA PHE A 180 2.66 14.67 4.82
C PHE A 180 3.59 14.18 5.93
N ASP A 181 3.22 13.12 6.65
CA ASP A 181 4.04 12.53 7.69
C ASP A 181 3.78 11.04 7.85
N SER A 182 4.81 10.29 8.23
CA SER A 182 4.75 8.86 8.53
C SER A 182 4.61 8.61 10.03
N ILE A 183 4.14 7.43 10.42
CA ILE A 183 4.24 7.00 11.82
C ILE A 183 5.73 7.00 12.22
N PRO A 184 6.12 7.57 13.37
CA PRO A 184 7.53 7.66 13.77
C PRO A 184 8.24 6.31 13.72
N GLY A 185 9.35 6.25 12.98
CA GLY A 185 10.15 5.03 12.82
C GLY A 185 9.58 4.00 11.83
N ALA A 186 8.45 4.26 11.17
CA ALA A 186 7.85 3.31 10.24
C ALA A 186 8.51 3.28 8.84
N VAL A 187 9.18 4.37 8.46
CA VAL A 187 9.74 4.58 7.13
C VAL A 187 11.22 4.93 7.22
N THR A 188 12.04 4.25 6.42
CA THR A 188 13.46 4.56 6.21
C THR A 188 13.62 5.36 4.92
N ARG A 189 14.56 6.32 4.92
CA ARG A 189 14.84 7.19 3.78
C ARG A 189 16.21 6.84 3.19
N HIS A 190 16.28 6.69 1.88
CA HIS A 190 17.51 6.39 1.13
C HIS A 190 17.67 7.38 -0.02
N THR A 191 18.89 7.79 -0.33
CA THR A 191 19.14 8.61 -1.52
C THR A 191 19.08 7.73 -2.77
N ASP A 192 18.19 8.07 -3.69
CA ASP A 192 18.04 7.45 -5.01
C ASP A 192 18.56 8.42 -6.08
N SER A 193 19.67 8.05 -6.73
CA SER A 193 20.29 8.83 -7.82
C SER A 193 19.99 8.26 -9.21
N THR A 194 19.00 7.38 -9.34
CA THR A 194 18.63 6.75 -10.60
C THR A 194 18.07 7.79 -11.59
N PHE A 195 18.26 7.56 -12.89
CA PHE A 195 17.81 8.47 -13.97
C PHE A 195 18.40 9.89 -13.90
N GLY A 196 19.55 10.07 -13.25
CA GLY A 196 20.23 11.36 -13.18
C GLY A 196 19.53 12.40 -12.31
N MET A 197 18.52 12.00 -11.53
CA MET A 197 17.82 12.85 -10.57
C MET A 197 18.15 12.39 -9.15
N SER A 198 18.36 13.33 -8.23
CA SER A 198 18.47 13.00 -6.80
C SER A 198 17.08 13.04 -6.17
N ARG A 199 16.55 11.87 -5.81
CA ARG A 199 15.30 11.70 -5.08
C ARG A 199 15.57 11.01 -3.76
N THR A 200 14.66 11.14 -2.80
CA THR A 200 14.74 10.37 -1.55
C THR A 200 13.74 9.23 -1.63
N GLU A 201 14.22 8.00 -1.84
CA GLU A 201 13.41 6.78 -1.76
C GLU A 201 12.96 6.57 -0.31
N ILE A 202 11.71 6.12 -0.15
CA ILE A 202 11.15 5.69 1.13
C ILE A 202 10.87 4.19 1.10
N THR A 203 11.35 3.49 2.11
CA THR A 203 11.17 2.04 2.30
C THR A 203 10.54 1.76 3.66
N CYS A 204 9.87 0.62 3.80
CA CYS A 204 9.33 0.18 5.08
C CYS A 204 10.47 -0.19 6.04
N ALA A 205 10.52 0.43 7.22
CA ALA A 205 11.55 0.15 8.20
C ALA A 205 11.51 -1.29 8.77
N ALA A 206 10.36 -1.98 8.66
CA ALA A 206 10.19 -3.33 9.18
C ALA A 206 10.68 -4.43 8.23
N CYS A 207 10.53 -4.28 6.91
CA CYS A 207 10.86 -5.32 5.92
C CYS A 207 11.72 -4.85 4.73
N GLY A 208 12.04 -3.57 4.66
CA GLY A 208 12.78 -2.96 3.55
C GLY A 208 12.00 -2.85 2.24
N GLY A 209 10.68 -3.08 2.26
CA GLY A 209 9.84 -2.99 1.07
C GLY A 209 9.77 -1.57 0.52
N HIS A 210 9.93 -1.41 -0.80
CA HIS A 210 9.79 -0.14 -1.49
C HIS A 210 8.38 0.43 -1.36
N LEU A 211 8.29 1.70 -0.97
CA LEU A 211 7.03 2.42 -0.85
C LEU A 211 6.89 3.47 -1.95
N GLY A 212 7.93 4.23 -2.23
CA GLY A 212 7.92 5.32 -3.22
C GLY A 212 9.01 6.34 -2.93
N HIS A 213 8.68 7.62 -3.02
CA HIS A 213 9.63 8.72 -2.80
C HIS A 213 9.05 9.84 -1.94
N VAL A 214 9.91 10.54 -1.21
CA VAL A 214 9.56 11.75 -0.46
C VAL A 214 10.19 12.98 -1.10
N PHE A 215 9.39 14.03 -1.21
CA PHE A 215 9.76 15.36 -1.70
C PHE A 215 9.55 16.37 -0.58
N LYS A 216 10.35 17.44 -0.54
CA LYS A 216 10.27 18.51 0.47
C LYS A 216 10.34 19.87 -0.21
N GLY A 217 9.76 20.90 0.40
CA GLY A 217 9.87 22.27 -0.09
C GLY A 217 8.96 22.58 -1.29
N GLU A 218 7.83 21.89 -1.40
CA GLU A 218 6.87 22.09 -2.49
C GLU A 218 5.81 23.15 -2.17
N GLY A 219 5.74 23.61 -0.92
CA GLY A 219 4.82 24.65 -0.47
C GLY A 219 3.39 24.14 -0.23
N TYR A 220 3.23 22.86 0.13
CA TYR A 220 1.92 22.35 0.52
C TYR A 220 1.50 22.92 1.87
N PRO A 221 0.19 23.17 2.11
CA PRO A 221 -0.32 23.67 3.38
C PRO A 221 -0.38 22.54 4.43
N THR A 222 0.74 21.87 4.65
CA THR A 222 0.91 20.77 5.61
C THR A 222 1.95 21.15 6.66
N PRO A 223 1.89 20.59 7.88
CA PRO A 223 2.80 20.99 8.97
C PRO A 223 4.29 20.77 8.67
N THR A 224 4.60 19.78 7.83
CA THR A 224 5.97 19.33 7.54
C THR A 224 6.50 19.86 6.21
N ASP A 225 5.62 20.33 5.31
CA ASP A 225 5.93 20.60 3.89
C ASP A 225 6.67 19.43 3.19
N GLU A 226 6.39 18.20 3.64
CA GLU A 226 6.84 16.97 2.99
C GLU A 226 5.68 16.36 2.21
N ARG A 227 6.02 15.73 1.07
CA ARG A 227 5.10 14.91 0.29
C ARG A 227 5.69 13.53 0.12
N HIS A 228 5.17 12.58 0.88
CA HIS A 228 5.42 11.15 0.71
C HIS A 228 4.52 10.64 -0.42
N CYS A 229 5.08 10.48 -1.62
CA CYS A 229 4.41 9.93 -2.79
C CYS A 229 4.57 8.41 -2.78
N VAL A 230 3.51 7.69 -2.39
CA VAL A 230 3.58 6.26 -2.09
C VAL A 230 2.78 5.47 -3.12
N ASN A 231 3.29 4.33 -3.57
CA ASN A 231 2.52 3.42 -4.41
C ASN A 231 1.35 2.83 -3.60
N SER A 232 0.14 2.88 -4.14
CA SER A 232 -1.04 2.27 -3.52
C SER A 232 -0.87 0.77 -3.33
N VAL A 233 -0.27 0.07 -4.30
CA VAL A 233 -0.04 -1.39 -4.19
C VAL A 233 0.90 -1.78 -3.05
N SER A 234 1.73 -0.85 -2.56
CA SER A 234 2.60 -1.07 -1.40
C SER A 234 1.87 -0.95 -0.06
N LEU A 235 0.60 -0.55 -0.08
CA LEU A 235 -0.20 -0.26 1.11
C LEU A 235 -1.36 -1.25 1.24
N ARG A 236 -1.85 -1.37 2.48
CA ARG A 236 -3.12 -2.00 2.84
C ARG A 236 -3.81 -1.11 3.87
N PHE A 237 -5.09 -0.83 3.69
CA PHE A 237 -5.84 -0.04 4.66
C PHE A 237 -6.54 -0.91 5.71
N THR A 238 -6.57 -0.45 6.96
CA THR A 238 -7.42 -0.99 8.03
C THR A 238 -8.12 0.18 8.70
N GLY A 239 -9.45 0.17 8.62
CA GLY A 239 -10.30 1.14 9.32
C GLY A 239 -10.25 0.93 10.84
N GLU A 240 -10.55 1.99 11.58
CA GLU A 240 -10.80 1.93 13.03
C GLU A 240 -12.29 1.71 13.33
#